data_AF-A0A554UV13-F1
#
_entry.id   AF-A0A554UV13-F1
#
_cell.length_a   1.000
_cell.length_b   1.000
_cell.length_c   1.000
_cell.angle_alpha   90.00
_cell.angle_beta   90.00
_cell.angle_gamma   90.00
#
_symmetry.space_group_name_H-M   'P 1'
#
loop_
_entity.id
_entity.type
_entity.pdbx_description
1 polymer ?
#
loop_
_entity_poly.entity_id
_entity_poly.type
_entity_poly.pdbx_seq_one_letter_code
_entity_poly.pdbx_strand_id
1 'polypeptide(L)'
;MSGRHRKPTTTGRTVAKVAVTGTIIGTAGVAFAGTANAAPNSDWDRLAQCESGGNWGINTGNGYQGGLQFSPSTWRANGGGQYAATANQATREQQIAVAENVLASQGWGAWPSCSSSLGLSSGPTLRTAPTGPSEQQQHWTPAPVAPKSQSVQADGSDQVFQSVDRSIAKVEQQGGVQVPDQLMTEYNRAKDSVKLDPRIVQFYEANKGLLPF
;
A
#
# COMPACT_ATOMS: atom_id res chain seq x y z
N MET A 1 28.99 54.15 -53.02
CA MET A 1 28.80 54.62 -51.63
C MET A 1 27.84 53.66 -50.92
N SER A 2 28.27 53.22 -49.74
CA SER A 2 27.69 52.21 -48.83
C SER A 2 26.16 52.03 -48.85
N GLY A 3 25.70 50.82 -49.19
CA GLY A 3 24.39 50.31 -48.78
C GLY A 3 24.44 49.78 -47.33
N ARG A 4 23.43 50.11 -46.53
CA ARG A 4 23.19 49.47 -45.22
C ARG A 4 21.69 49.28 -44.99
N HIS A 5 21.23 48.06 -45.25
CA HIS A 5 20.04 47.48 -44.63
C HIS A 5 20.33 47.21 -43.14
N ARG A 6 19.35 47.44 -42.26
CA ARG A 6 19.31 46.86 -40.90
C ARG A 6 18.09 45.92 -40.81
N LYS A 7 18.35 44.75 -40.20
CA LYS A 7 17.51 43.54 -40.16
C LYS A 7 16.35 43.65 -39.16
N PRO A 8 15.23 42.94 -39.38
CA PRO A 8 14.24 42.67 -38.34
C PRO A 8 14.78 41.61 -37.34
N THR A 9 14.45 41.82 -36.07
CA THR A 9 14.85 41.03 -34.90
C THR A 9 14.11 39.69 -34.81
N THR A 10 14.89 38.63 -34.65
CA THR A 10 14.47 37.24 -34.41
C THR A 10 14.11 37.04 -32.94
N THR A 11 12.98 36.40 -32.63
CA THR A 11 12.85 35.63 -31.38
C THR A 11 12.07 34.36 -31.68
N GLY A 12 12.82 33.26 -31.70
CA GLY A 12 12.39 31.94 -32.13
C GLY A 12 11.55 31.22 -31.09
N ARG A 13 10.50 30.55 -31.57
CA ARG A 13 9.89 29.40 -30.92
C ARG A 13 10.55 28.15 -31.51
N THR A 14 11.57 27.64 -30.84
CA THR A 14 12.19 26.37 -31.22
C THR A 14 11.40 25.23 -30.58
N VAL A 15 10.61 24.56 -31.41
CA VAL A 15 10.01 23.25 -31.14
C VAL A 15 11.14 22.23 -31.06
N ALA A 16 11.44 21.72 -29.86
CA ALA A 16 12.40 20.64 -29.70
C ALA A 16 11.76 19.32 -30.15
N LYS A 17 12.08 18.92 -31.39
CA LYS A 17 11.89 17.56 -31.90
C LYS A 17 12.89 16.64 -31.18
N VAL A 18 12.39 15.64 -30.46
CA VAL A 18 13.22 14.56 -29.91
C VAL A 18 13.60 13.63 -31.07
N ALA A 19 14.86 13.69 -31.50
CA ALA A 19 15.43 12.75 -32.45
C ALA A 19 16.00 11.54 -31.67
N VAL A 20 15.36 10.38 -31.80
CA VAL A 20 15.91 9.10 -31.33
C VAL A 20 16.90 8.61 -32.37
N THR A 21 18.20 8.72 -32.08
CA THR A 21 19.24 8.02 -32.83
C THR A 21 20.43 7.74 -31.92
N GLY A 22 20.81 6.46 -31.78
CA GLY A 22 22.04 6.08 -31.09
C GLY A 22 22.04 4.62 -30.60
N THR A 23 22.32 3.67 -31.49
CA THR A 23 22.79 2.33 -31.11
C THR A 23 24.24 2.43 -30.63
N ILE A 24 24.49 2.19 -29.34
CA ILE A 24 25.84 2.00 -28.81
C ILE A 24 25.94 0.58 -28.24
N ILE A 25 26.72 -0.25 -28.92
CA ILE A 25 27.20 -1.53 -28.40
C ILE A 25 28.35 -1.19 -27.44
N GLY A 26 28.14 -1.40 -26.14
CA GLY A 26 29.15 -1.11 -25.12
C GLY A 26 28.62 -1.40 -23.71
N THR A 27 29.17 -2.44 -23.11
CA THR A 27 28.90 -2.98 -21.77
C THR A 27 28.96 -1.96 -20.64
N ALA A 28 28.18 -2.21 -19.57
CA ALA A 28 28.11 -1.49 -18.30
C ALA A 28 27.21 -0.24 -18.28
N GLY A 29 25.91 -0.50 -18.29
CA GLY A 29 24.89 0.50 -18.02
C GLY A 29 23.52 -0.14 -18.07
N VAL A 30 23.35 -1.30 -17.41
CA VAL A 30 22.01 -1.68 -16.97
C VAL A 30 21.65 -0.54 -16.03
N ALA A 31 20.90 0.44 -16.55
CA ALA A 31 20.13 1.31 -15.71
C ALA A 31 19.43 0.35 -14.78
N PHE A 32 19.81 0.37 -13.50
CA PHE A 32 18.96 -0.20 -12.48
C PHE A 32 17.66 0.54 -12.69
N ALA A 33 16.72 -0.10 -13.40
CA ALA A 33 15.32 0.12 -13.18
C ALA A 33 15.19 -0.23 -11.70
N GLY A 34 15.43 0.77 -10.85
CA GLY A 34 15.20 0.67 -9.44
C GLY A 34 13.81 0.11 -9.37
N THR A 35 13.69 -1.09 -8.82
CA THR A 35 12.39 -1.63 -8.49
C THR A 35 11.70 -0.48 -7.78
N ALA A 36 10.60 0.02 -8.36
CA ALA A 36 9.81 1.06 -7.73
C ALA A 36 9.19 0.39 -6.51
N ASN A 37 9.99 0.28 -5.45
CA ASN A 37 9.59 -0.28 -4.18
C ASN A 37 8.68 0.78 -3.60
N ALA A 38 7.39 0.60 -3.85
CA ALA A 38 6.33 1.30 -3.17
C ALA A 38 6.63 1.33 -1.67
N ALA A 39 6.45 2.47 -1.00
CA ALA A 39 6.48 2.49 0.46
C ALA A 39 5.38 1.54 1.00
N PRO A 40 5.75 0.36 1.54
CA PRO A 40 4.76 -0.53 2.12
C PRO A 40 4.11 0.15 3.33
N ASN A 41 2.90 -0.26 3.68
CA ASN A 41 2.22 0.20 4.90
C ASN A 41 3.09 0.06 6.14
N SER A 42 3.95 -0.97 6.18
CA SER A 42 4.90 -1.22 7.27
C SER A 42 5.95 -0.13 7.42
N ASP A 43 6.37 0.55 6.35
CA ASP A 43 7.34 1.65 6.45
C ASP A 43 6.68 2.87 7.10
N TRP A 44 5.43 3.15 6.73
CA TRP A 44 4.61 4.19 7.37
C TRP A 44 4.30 3.89 8.83
N ASP A 45 4.07 2.63 9.18
CA ASP A 45 3.88 2.22 10.57
C ASP A 45 5.14 2.37 11.41
N ARG A 46 6.29 1.96 10.87
CA ARG A 46 7.58 2.16 11.53
C ARG A 46 7.89 3.64 11.72
N LEU A 47 7.58 4.46 10.72
CA LEU A 47 7.72 5.90 10.81
C LEU A 47 6.81 6.47 11.90
N ALA A 48 5.53 6.12 11.91
CA ALA A 48 4.59 6.56 12.95
C ALA A 48 5.00 6.08 14.35
N GLN A 49 5.60 4.90 14.46
CA GLN A 49 6.15 4.41 15.72
C GLN A 49 7.28 5.30 16.24
N CYS A 50 8.14 5.79 15.34
CA CYS A 50 9.22 6.71 15.69
C CYS A 50 8.71 8.13 15.98
N GLU A 51 7.74 8.62 15.20
CA GLU A 51 7.24 10.00 15.27
C GLU A 51 6.25 10.24 16.43
N SER A 52 5.33 9.29 16.67
CA SER A 52 4.25 9.45 17.64
C SER A 52 4.08 8.28 18.61
N GLY A 53 4.99 7.31 18.58
CA GLY A 53 4.81 6.05 19.30
C GLY A 53 3.69 5.17 18.71
N GLY A 54 3.29 5.41 17.46
CA GLY A 54 2.24 4.65 16.76
C GLY A 54 0.82 5.18 17.00
N ASN A 55 0.67 6.31 17.68
CA ASN A 55 -0.64 6.91 17.92
C ASN A 55 -1.06 7.82 16.75
N TRP A 56 -1.94 7.31 15.89
CA TRP A 56 -2.45 8.03 14.72
C TRP A 56 -3.41 9.18 15.07
N GLY A 57 -4.00 9.17 16.26
CA GLY A 57 -4.93 10.22 16.73
C GLY A 57 -4.25 11.27 17.61
N ILE A 58 -2.91 11.28 17.71
CA ILE A 58 -2.21 12.13 18.66
C ILE A 58 -2.36 13.62 18.32
N ASN A 59 -2.58 14.43 19.35
CA ASN A 59 -2.52 15.88 19.28
C ASN A 59 -2.13 16.42 20.66
N THR A 60 -0.83 16.57 20.91
CA THR A 60 -0.29 17.02 22.20
C THR A 60 -0.24 18.54 22.34
N GLY A 61 -0.62 19.29 21.30
CA GLY A 61 -0.50 20.75 21.28
C GLY A 61 0.92 21.26 20.95
N ASN A 62 1.83 20.40 20.49
CA ASN A 62 3.18 20.78 20.05
C ASN A 62 3.25 21.38 18.62
N GLY A 63 2.11 21.64 17.99
CA GLY A 63 2.01 22.16 16.62
C GLY A 63 2.00 21.10 15.52
N TYR A 64 2.15 19.82 15.88
CA TYR A 64 2.09 18.68 14.96
C TYR A 64 0.95 17.73 15.34
N GLN A 65 0.44 17.01 14.35
CA GLN A 65 -0.81 16.27 14.47
C GLN A 65 -0.69 14.89 13.80
N GLY A 66 -1.31 13.89 14.43
CA GLY A 66 -1.45 12.56 13.87
C GLY A 66 -0.19 11.71 13.93
N GLY A 67 -0.29 10.50 13.38
CA GLY A 67 0.74 9.45 13.53
C GLY A 67 2.08 9.84 12.89
N LEU A 68 2.03 10.62 11.83
CA LEU A 68 3.21 11.08 11.08
C LEU A 68 3.60 12.51 11.42
N GLN A 69 3.07 13.08 12.51
CA GLN A 69 3.42 14.39 13.01
C GLN A 69 3.33 15.49 11.92
N PHE A 70 2.18 15.60 11.25
CA PHE A 70 1.96 16.64 10.24
C PHE A 70 1.79 18.02 10.87
N SER A 71 2.39 19.05 10.26
CA SER A 71 1.98 20.43 10.53
C SER A 71 0.65 20.75 9.82
N PRO A 72 -0.18 21.67 10.34
CA PRO A 72 -1.44 22.05 9.70
C PRO A 72 -1.29 22.57 8.27
N SER A 73 -0.18 23.27 7.98
CA SER A 73 0.13 23.78 6.65
C SER A 73 0.47 22.67 5.68
N THR A 74 1.34 21.73 6.07
CA THR A 74 1.71 20.57 5.25
C THR A 74 0.50 19.68 4.99
N TRP A 75 -0.32 19.43 6.02
CA TRP A 75 -1.56 18.66 5.88
C TRP A 75 -2.48 19.24 4.80
N ARG A 76 -2.74 20.55 4.87
CA ARG A 76 -3.61 21.24 3.91
C ARG A 76 -3.00 21.33 2.51
N ALA A 77 -1.70 21.61 2.42
CA ALA A 77 -0.99 21.75 1.14
C ALA A 77 -0.97 20.43 0.34
N ASN A 78 -0.98 19.28 1.03
CA ASN A 78 -0.92 17.96 0.40
C ASN A 78 -2.29 17.27 0.31
N GLY A 79 -3.37 18.05 0.37
CA GLY A 79 -4.73 17.58 0.13
C GLY A 79 -5.40 16.91 1.33
N GLY A 80 -4.83 16.94 2.53
CA GLY A 80 -5.42 16.32 3.72
C GLY A 80 -6.77 16.92 4.14
N GLY A 81 -7.03 18.17 3.75
CA GLY A 81 -8.32 18.83 3.99
C GLY A 81 -9.53 18.12 3.35
N GLN A 82 -9.32 17.23 2.38
CA GLN A 82 -10.39 16.41 1.80
C GLN A 82 -10.85 15.27 2.74
N TYR A 83 -10.00 14.88 3.69
CA TYR A 83 -10.26 13.80 4.64
C TYR A 83 -10.69 14.34 6.00
N ALA A 84 -9.94 15.31 6.53
CA ALA A 84 -10.26 15.94 7.82
C ALA A 84 -9.64 17.33 7.93
N ALA A 85 -10.16 18.16 8.85
CA ALA A 85 -9.63 19.50 9.10
C ALA A 85 -8.18 19.46 9.63
N THR A 86 -7.86 18.45 10.45
CA THR A 86 -6.52 18.21 10.99
C THR A 86 -6.12 16.74 10.84
N ALA A 87 -4.82 16.46 10.79
CA ALA A 87 -4.32 15.10 10.54
C ALA A 87 -4.77 14.09 11.62
N ASN A 88 -4.82 14.50 12.89
CA ASN A 88 -5.23 13.64 14.00
C ASN A 88 -6.71 13.23 13.97
N GLN A 89 -7.54 13.89 13.15
CA GLN A 89 -8.94 13.53 12.92
C GLN A 89 -9.11 12.58 11.73
N ALA A 90 -8.08 12.43 10.91
CA ALA A 90 -8.08 11.51 9.78
C ALA A 90 -7.66 10.11 10.22
N THR A 91 -8.17 9.10 9.52
CA THR A 91 -7.74 7.72 9.74
C THR A 91 -6.26 7.53 9.39
N ARG A 92 -5.68 6.42 9.87
CA ARG A 92 -4.33 6.02 9.51
C ARG A 92 -4.12 6.00 7.99
N GLU A 93 -5.04 5.38 7.26
CA GLU A 93 -4.95 5.22 5.81
C GLU A 93 -5.06 6.56 5.08
N GLN A 94 -5.89 7.47 5.59
CA GLN A 94 -6.00 8.84 5.10
C GLN A 94 -4.72 9.63 5.34
N GLN A 95 -4.12 9.49 6.51
CA GLN A 95 -2.83 10.11 6.81
C GLN A 95 -1.72 9.57 5.91
N ILE A 96 -1.68 8.26 5.67
CA ILE A 96 -0.73 7.63 4.72
C ILE A 96 -0.95 8.16 3.30
N ALA A 97 -2.20 8.27 2.83
CA ALA A 97 -2.48 8.81 1.50
C ALA A 97 -1.95 10.26 1.33
N VAL A 98 -2.05 11.09 2.37
CA VAL A 98 -1.45 12.44 2.36
C VAL A 98 0.06 12.37 2.45
N ALA A 99 0.61 11.45 3.25
CA ALA A 99 2.05 11.23 3.38
C ALA A 99 2.71 10.84 2.07
N GLU A 100 2.02 10.06 1.24
CA GLU A 100 2.46 9.68 -0.10
C GLU A 100 2.58 10.90 -1.03
N ASN A 101 1.68 11.88 -0.91
CA ASN A 101 1.79 13.16 -1.63
C ASN A 101 3.01 13.98 -1.13
N VAL A 102 3.25 13.97 0.18
CA VAL A 102 4.45 14.60 0.75
C VAL A 102 5.72 13.91 0.24
N LEU A 103 5.75 12.58 0.27
CA LEU A 103 6.86 11.77 -0.20
C LEU A 103 7.13 12.02 -1.69
N ALA A 104 6.08 12.20 -2.50
CA ALA A 104 6.22 12.55 -3.92
C ALA A 104 6.80 13.96 -4.15
N SER A 105 6.53 14.91 -3.27
CA SER A 105 6.99 16.30 -3.42
C SER A 105 8.37 16.56 -2.79
N GLN A 106 8.65 15.96 -1.64
CA GLN A 106 9.80 16.29 -0.78
C GLN A 106 10.70 15.07 -0.49
N GLY A 107 10.26 13.86 -0.83
CA GLY A 107 10.95 12.63 -0.43
C GLY A 107 10.91 12.41 1.08
N TRP A 108 11.69 11.42 1.55
CA TRP A 108 11.80 11.08 2.97
C TRP A 108 12.39 12.21 3.84
N GLY A 109 12.97 13.25 3.22
CA GLY A 109 13.48 14.44 3.90
C GLY A 109 12.41 15.24 4.66
N ALA A 110 11.12 14.99 4.42
CA ALA A 110 10.04 15.53 5.25
C ALA A 110 10.02 14.96 6.69
N TRP A 111 10.64 13.79 6.91
CA TRP A 111 10.80 13.15 8.22
C TRP A 111 12.26 12.80 8.49
N PRO A 112 13.16 13.80 8.62
CA PRO A 112 14.60 13.59 8.47
C PRO A 112 15.21 12.68 9.54
N SER A 113 14.78 12.82 10.80
CA SER A 113 15.36 12.05 11.91
C SER A 113 14.92 10.58 11.87
N CYS A 114 13.61 10.33 11.81
CA CYS A 114 13.06 8.98 11.86
C CYS A 114 13.29 8.20 10.56
N SER A 115 13.15 8.83 9.38
CA SER A 115 13.40 8.14 8.11
C SER A 115 14.87 7.71 7.98
N SER A 116 15.81 8.56 8.39
CA SER A 116 17.24 8.25 8.41
C SER A 116 17.55 7.12 9.38
N SER A 117 17.01 7.18 10.61
CA SER A 117 17.21 6.12 11.61
C SER A 117 16.61 4.77 11.19
N LEU A 118 15.54 4.77 10.39
CA LEU A 118 14.85 3.57 9.93
C LEU A 118 15.36 3.04 8.57
N GLY A 119 16.20 3.80 7.88
CA GLY A 119 16.73 3.47 6.55
C GLY A 119 15.68 3.52 5.43
N LEU A 120 14.67 4.38 5.56
CA LEU A 120 13.55 4.45 4.59
C LEU A 120 14.03 5.10 3.28
N SER A 121 13.86 4.38 2.18
CA SER A 121 14.28 4.82 0.83
C SER A 121 13.28 4.45 -0.28
N SER A 122 12.13 3.89 0.10
CA SER A 122 11.04 3.48 -0.80
C SER A 122 10.43 4.68 -1.53
N GLY A 123 9.94 4.47 -2.75
CA GLY A 123 9.31 5.53 -3.56
C GLY A 123 7.84 5.77 -3.19
N PRO A 124 7.27 6.92 -3.57
CA PRO A 124 5.87 7.22 -3.32
C PRO A 124 4.94 6.29 -4.11
N THR A 125 3.87 5.86 -3.45
CA THR A 125 2.69 5.25 -4.06
C THR A 125 1.48 6.11 -3.80
N LEU A 126 1.17 6.97 -4.78
CA LEU A 126 -0.02 7.79 -4.74
C LEU A 126 -1.24 6.88 -4.67
N ARG A 127 -1.94 6.96 -3.54
CA ARG A 127 -3.09 6.15 -3.21
C ARG A 127 -4.20 7.07 -2.73
N THR A 128 -5.42 6.79 -3.13
CA THR A 128 -6.60 7.47 -2.58
C THR A 128 -7.05 6.68 -1.35
N ALA A 129 -7.15 7.34 -0.20
CA ALA A 129 -7.71 6.67 0.97
C ALA A 129 -9.22 6.53 0.84
N PRO A 130 -9.83 5.45 1.37
CA PRO A 130 -11.28 5.32 1.37
C PRO A 130 -11.92 6.52 2.09
N THR A 131 -12.85 7.18 1.40
CA THR A 131 -13.53 8.42 1.86
C THR A 131 -14.72 8.13 2.79
N GLY A 132 -14.81 6.92 3.34
CA GLY A 132 -15.86 6.53 4.30
C GLY A 132 -15.58 7.09 5.70
N PRO A 133 -16.61 7.25 6.55
CA PRO A 133 -16.42 7.60 7.95
C PRO A 133 -15.46 6.61 8.60
N SER A 134 -14.58 7.12 9.45
CA SER A 134 -13.57 6.39 10.20
C SER A 134 -14.16 5.13 10.82
N GLU A 135 -13.92 3.98 10.18
CA GLU A 135 -14.10 2.70 10.84
C GLU A 135 -12.96 2.59 11.84
N GLN A 136 -13.25 3.02 13.07
CA GLN A 136 -12.54 2.55 14.25
C GLN A 136 -12.27 1.06 14.02
N GLN A 137 -10.99 0.67 13.93
CA GLN A 137 -10.50 -0.71 13.93
C GLN A 137 -11.48 -1.69 13.29
N GLN A 138 -11.31 -2.10 12.03
CA GLN A 138 -12.20 -3.07 11.36
C GLN A 138 -12.50 -4.32 12.20
N HIS A 139 -13.46 -4.19 13.10
CA HIS A 139 -14.39 -5.18 13.54
C HIS A 139 -15.37 -5.19 12.39
N TRP A 140 -15.24 -6.18 11.51
CA TRP A 140 -16.23 -6.39 10.49
C TRP A 140 -17.58 -6.55 11.20
N THR A 141 -18.43 -5.53 11.13
CA THR A 141 -19.81 -5.60 11.60
C THR A 141 -20.62 -6.04 10.38
N PRO A 142 -21.11 -7.29 10.31
CA PRO A 142 -22.04 -7.64 9.26
C PRO A 142 -23.20 -6.64 9.28
N ALA A 143 -23.64 -6.19 8.11
CA ALA A 143 -24.94 -5.56 7.96
C ALA A 143 -25.99 -6.46 8.65
N PRO A 144 -27.02 -5.90 9.33
CA PRO A 144 -28.02 -6.71 10.01
C PRO A 144 -28.82 -7.51 8.99
N VAL A 145 -28.35 -8.70 8.66
CA VAL A 145 -29.15 -9.72 7.98
C VAL A 145 -30.14 -10.25 9.02
N ALA A 146 -31.42 -10.14 8.66
CA ALA A 146 -32.55 -10.67 9.41
C ALA A 146 -32.26 -12.09 9.94
N PRO A 147 -32.76 -12.46 11.13
CA PRO A 147 -32.41 -13.72 11.77
C PRO A 147 -32.98 -14.88 10.97
N LYS A 148 -32.11 -15.59 10.25
CA LYS A 148 -32.37 -16.97 9.83
C LYS A 148 -31.38 -17.87 10.53
N SER A 149 -31.88 -18.39 11.65
CA SER A 149 -31.73 -19.77 12.14
C SER A 149 -30.36 -20.42 12.04
N GLN A 150 -29.84 -20.69 13.23
CA GLN A 150 -28.85 -21.71 13.60
C GLN A 150 -28.74 -22.89 12.62
N SER A 151 -27.51 -23.14 12.14
CA SER A 151 -27.07 -24.50 11.83
C SER A 151 -25.58 -24.66 12.20
N VAL A 152 -25.38 -25.32 13.34
CA VAL A 152 -24.28 -26.23 13.71
C VAL A 152 -22.86 -25.66 13.67
N GLN A 153 -22.34 -25.40 14.87
CA GLN A 153 -20.92 -25.49 15.15
C GLN A 153 -20.43 -26.92 14.87
N ALA A 154 -19.80 -27.10 13.71
CA ALA A 154 -18.88 -28.18 13.42
C ALA A 154 -17.78 -27.60 12.53
N ASP A 155 -16.70 -27.17 13.18
CA ASP A 155 -15.35 -27.02 12.64
C ASP A 155 -15.19 -26.34 11.27
N GLY A 156 -15.48 -25.03 11.19
CA GLY A 156 -15.25 -24.27 9.96
C GLY A 156 -13.78 -24.20 9.51
N SER A 157 -12.82 -24.47 10.42
CA SER A 157 -11.41 -24.68 10.05
C SER A 157 -11.23 -25.88 9.12
N ASP A 158 -11.91 -27.00 9.40
CA ASP A 158 -11.80 -28.21 8.59
C ASP A 158 -12.32 -27.98 7.16
N GLN A 159 -13.36 -27.17 7.01
CA GLN A 159 -13.91 -26.82 5.69
C GLN A 159 -12.94 -25.97 4.85
N VAL A 160 -12.19 -25.07 5.50
CA VAL A 160 -11.14 -24.29 4.84
C VAL A 160 -9.99 -25.21 4.44
N PHE A 161 -9.48 -26.05 5.35
CA PHE A 161 -8.37 -26.96 5.03
C PHE A 161 -8.75 -27.98 3.93
N GLN A 162 -9.96 -28.52 3.94
CA GLN A 162 -10.44 -29.41 2.87
C GLN A 162 -10.54 -28.73 1.50
N SER A 163 -10.75 -27.41 1.46
CA SER A 163 -10.79 -26.66 0.20
C SER A 163 -9.39 -26.50 -0.38
N VAL A 164 -8.40 -26.25 0.47
CA VAL A 164 -6.99 -26.17 0.11
C VAL A 164 -6.51 -27.54 -0.38
N ASP A 165 -6.85 -28.62 0.32
CA ASP A 165 -6.52 -29.99 -0.11
C ASP A 165 -7.05 -30.32 -1.51
N ARG A 166 -8.31 -29.96 -1.78
CA ARG A 166 -8.92 -30.16 -3.11
C ARG A 166 -8.24 -29.35 -4.20
N SER A 167 -7.79 -28.14 -3.86
CA SER A 167 -7.06 -27.25 -4.78
C SER A 167 -5.70 -27.84 -5.12
N ILE A 168 -4.97 -28.32 -4.11
CA ILE A 168 -3.66 -28.97 -4.26
C ILE A 168 -3.79 -30.23 -5.13
N ALA A 169 -4.78 -31.09 -4.85
CA ALA A 169 -5.03 -32.30 -5.64
C ALA A 169 -5.35 -31.99 -7.12
N LYS A 170 -6.09 -30.92 -7.41
CA LYS A 170 -6.36 -30.48 -8.79
C LYS A 170 -5.12 -29.96 -9.49
N VAL A 171 -4.28 -29.19 -8.80
CA VAL A 171 -3.03 -28.66 -9.36
C VAL A 171 -2.03 -29.80 -9.65
N GLU A 172 -1.97 -30.81 -8.79
CA GLU A 172 -1.14 -32.01 -8.99
C GLU A 172 -1.62 -32.82 -10.22
N GLN A 173 -2.93 -32.97 -10.41
CA GLN A 173 -3.50 -33.64 -11.59
C GLN A 173 -3.28 -32.87 -12.90
N GLN A 174 -3.10 -31.55 -12.85
CA GLN A 174 -2.81 -30.72 -14.02
C GLN A 174 -1.30 -30.71 -14.38
N GLY A 175 -0.46 -31.45 -13.64
CA GLY A 175 0.91 -31.80 -14.03
C GLY A 175 1.92 -30.65 -14.06
N GLY A 176 1.57 -29.48 -13.51
CA GLY A 176 2.38 -28.25 -13.66
C GLY A 176 3.19 -27.81 -12.43
N VAL A 177 2.84 -28.27 -11.22
CA VAL A 177 3.49 -27.82 -9.97
C VAL A 177 3.62 -29.00 -9.01
N GLN A 178 4.85 -29.39 -8.69
CA GLN A 178 5.12 -30.38 -7.64
C GLN A 178 5.20 -29.65 -6.29
N VAL A 179 4.30 -29.97 -5.37
CA VAL A 179 4.40 -29.49 -3.98
C VAL A 179 5.40 -30.38 -3.25
N PRO A 180 6.49 -29.84 -2.68
CA PRO A 180 7.47 -30.64 -1.94
C PRO A 180 6.84 -31.43 -0.77
N ASP A 181 7.20 -32.71 -0.62
CA ASP A 181 6.67 -33.61 0.42
C ASP A 181 6.86 -33.08 1.85
N GLN A 182 7.98 -32.38 2.09
CA GLN A 182 8.22 -31.75 3.39
C GLN A 182 7.18 -30.68 3.72
N LEU A 183 6.74 -29.90 2.72
CA LEU A 183 5.71 -28.89 2.93
C LEU A 183 4.35 -29.52 3.18
N MET A 184 4.02 -30.61 2.49
CA MET A 184 2.79 -31.36 2.77
C MET A 184 2.79 -31.96 4.18
N THR A 185 3.95 -32.39 4.67
CA THR A 185 4.09 -32.94 6.03
C THR A 185 3.91 -31.86 7.10
N GLU A 186 4.54 -30.69 6.93
CA GLU A 186 4.36 -29.55 7.84
C GLU A 186 2.92 -29.02 7.80
N TYR A 187 2.32 -28.95 6.62
CA TYR A 187 0.93 -28.53 6.42
C TYR A 187 -0.05 -29.47 7.11
N ASN A 188 0.09 -30.80 6.94
CA ASN A 188 -0.77 -31.78 7.60
C ASN A 188 -0.64 -31.72 9.13
N ARG A 189 0.57 -31.53 9.66
CA ARG A 189 0.79 -31.32 11.10
C ARG A 189 0.11 -30.05 11.62
N ALA A 190 0.20 -28.95 10.87
CA ALA A 190 -0.45 -27.69 11.23
C ALA A 190 -1.98 -27.83 11.18
N LYS A 191 -2.51 -28.49 10.15
CA LYS A 191 -3.95 -28.77 10.00
C LYS A 191 -4.53 -29.52 11.19
N ASP A 192 -3.83 -30.52 11.72
CA ASP A 192 -4.32 -31.31 12.86
C ASP A 192 -4.21 -30.57 14.21
N SER A 193 -3.39 -29.53 14.30
CA SER A 193 -3.09 -28.83 15.57
C SER A 193 -3.63 -27.41 15.67
N VAL A 194 -4.03 -26.79 14.55
CA VAL A 194 -4.38 -25.37 14.50
C VAL A 194 -5.86 -25.16 14.20
N LYS A 195 -6.53 -24.42 15.09
CA LYS A 195 -7.85 -23.84 14.80
C LYS A 195 -7.67 -22.47 14.16
N LEU A 196 -8.25 -22.31 12.97
CA LEU A 196 -8.23 -21.03 12.27
C LEU A 196 -9.07 -20.00 13.03
N ASP A 197 -8.60 -18.76 13.01
CA ASP A 197 -9.34 -17.65 13.59
C ASP A 197 -10.76 -17.59 13.01
N PRO A 198 -11.80 -17.44 13.84
CA PRO A 198 -13.20 -17.41 13.38
C PRO A 198 -13.47 -16.38 12.28
N ARG A 199 -12.72 -15.27 12.24
CA ARG A 199 -12.85 -14.23 11.20
C ARG A 199 -12.36 -14.71 9.84
N ILE A 200 -11.30 -15.52 9.81
CA ILE A 200 -10.77 -16.11 8.58
C ILE A 200 -11.77 -17.13 8.02
N VAL A 201 -12.31 -17.98 8.90
CA VAL A 201 -13.35 -18.95 8.55
C VAL A 201 -14.57 -18.24 7.99
N GLN A 202 -15.02 -17.17 8.63
CA GLN A 202 -16.19 -16.40 8.21
C GLN A 202 -15.97 -15.71 6.85
N PHE A 203 -14.77 -15.16 6.62
CA PHE A 203 -14.41 -14.59 5.33
C PHE A 203 -14.42 -15.63 4.21
N TYR A 204 -13.82 -16.80 4.46
CA TYR A 204 -13.82 -17.90 3.49
C TYR A 204 -15.26 -18.34 3.17
N GLU A 205 -16.08 -18.58 4.20
CA GLU A 205 -17.47 -18.99 4.03
C GLU A 205 -18.30 -17.97 3.22
N ALA A 206 -18.07 -16.68 3.42
CA ALA A 206 -18.74 -15.62 2.67
C ALA A 206 -18.32 -15.53 1.19
N ASN A 207 -17.12 -15.99 0.84
CA ASN A 207 -16.53 -15.79 -0.49
C ASN A 207 -16.25 -17.09 -1.25
N LYS A 208 -16.44 -18.27 -0.65
CA LYS A 208 -16.14 -19.57 -1.29
C LYS A 208 -16.90 -19.81 -2.60
N GLY A 209 -18.02 -19.14 -2.82
CA GLY A 209 -18.77 -19.19 -4.09
C GLY A 209 -18.12 -18.40 -5.24
N LEU A 210 -17.12 -17.57 -4.96
CA LEU A 210 -16.37 -16.77 -5.93
C LEU A 210 -15.01 -17.39 -6.30
N LEU A 211 -14.57 -18.42 -5.56
CA LEU A 211 -13.32 -19.10 -5.83
C LEU A 211 -13.51 -20.10 -6.97
N PRO A 212 -12.72 -20.03 -8.06
CA PRO A 212 -12.76 -21.04 -9.10
C PRO A 212 -12.22 -22.36 -8.52
N PHE A 213 -13.07 -23.37 -8.45
CA PHE A 213 -12.66 -24.73 -8.09
C PHE A 213 -12.16 -25.47 -9.31
#